data_AF-A0A0S2FCT3-F1
#
_entry.id   AF-A0A0S2FCT3-F1
#
_cell.length_a   1.000
_cell.length_b   1.000
_cell.length_c   1.000
_cell.angle_alpha   90.00
_cell.angle_beta   90.00
_cell.angle_gamma   90.00
#
_symmetry.space_group_name_H-M   'P 1'
#
loop_
_entity.id
_entity.type
_entity.pdbx_description
1 polymer ?
#
loop_
_entity_poly.entity_id
_entity_poly.type
_entity_poly.pdbx_seq_one_letter_code
_entity_poly.pdbx_strand_id
1 'polypeptide(L)'
;MEFDPTEAALAELLALYEQGLFTDGEVISHCMRMLAAAADDAQRTVLWVGVPDWARSKISANYARFDYDRDEFVNFGKSIPTDIELLKAAQRWFNRRAD
;
A
#
# COMPACT_ATOMS: atom_id res chain seq x y z
N MET A 1 15.20 0.40 -5.14
CA MET A 1 14.11 -0.23 -5.90
C MET A 1 12.97 0.76 -5.88
N GLU A 2 12.73 1.41 -7.01
CA GLU A 2 11.57 2.27 -7.21
C GLU A 2 10.33 1.36 -7.12
N PHE A 3 9.31 1.75 -6.34
CA PHE A 3 8.09 0.95 -6.25
C PHE A 3 7.33 1.12 -7.55
N ASP A 4 7.11 0.03 -8.29
CA ASP A 4 6.38 0.05 -9.54
C ASP A 4 4.88 -0.12 -9.28
N PRO A 5 4.05 0.93 -9.42
CA PRO A 5 2.61 0.87 -9.14
C PRO A 5 1.83 0.31 -10.34
N THR A 6 2.30 -0.77 -10.95
CA THR A 6 1.63 -1.44 -12.07
C THR A 6 0.88 -2.68 -11.64
N GLU A 7 -0.15 -3.06 -12.40
CA GLU A 7 -0.85 -4.33 -12.21
C GLU A 7 0.08 -5.54 -12.39
N ALA A 8 1.08 -5.42 -13.29
CA ALA A 8 2.08 -6.46 -13.51
C ALA A 8 2.95 -6.68 -12.27
N ALA A 9 3.43 -5.61 -11.64
CA ALA A 9 4.20 -5.69 -10.40
C ALA A 9 3.35 -6.24 -9.24
N LEU A 10 2.05 -5.92 -9.20
CA LEU A 10 1.14 -6.47 -8.20
C LEU A 10 0.95 -7.98 -8.40
N ALA A 11 0.72 -8.41 -9.64
CA ALA A 11 0.60 -9.82 -9.97
C ALA A 11 1.88 -10.61 -9.65
N GLU A 12 3.05 -10.02 -9.93
CA GLU A 12 4.34 -10.61 -9.56
C GLU A 12 4.49 -10.75 -8.05
N LEU A 13 4.18 -9.70 -7.27
CA LEU A 13 4.20 -9.76 -5.80
C LEU A 13 3.33 -10.91 -5.26
N LEU A 14 2.11 -11.05 -5.80
CA LEU A 14 1.19 -12.10 -5.37
C LEU A 14 1.69 -13.49 -5.75
N ALA A 15 2.28 -13.65 -6.94
CA ALA A 15 2.88 -14.91 -7.36
C ALA A 15 4.09 -15.30 -6.48
N LEU A 16 4.90 -14.33 -6.03
CA LEU A 16 6.00 -14.56 -5.11
C LEU A 16 5.51 -14.89 -3.69
N TYR A 17 4.41 -14.28 -3.26
CA TYR A 17 3.73 -14.64 -2.00
C TYR A 17 3.23 -16.09 -2.02
N GLU A 18 2.60 -16.53 -3.10
CA GLU A 18 2.14 -17.92 -3.25
C GLU A 18 3.30 -18.93 -3.21
N GLN A 19 4.51 -18.52 -3.60
CA GLN A 19 5.74 -19.31 -3.49
C GLN A 19 6.36 -19.28 -2.08
N GLY A 20 5.77 -18.55 -1.13
CA GLY A 20 6.28 -18.41 0.24
C GLY A 20 7.48 -17.46 0.37
N LEU A 21 7.73 -16.61 -0.63
CA LEU A 21 8.85 -15.66 -0.62
C LEU A 21 8.53 -14.35 0.11
N PHE A 22 7.25 -14.12 0.42
CA PHE A 22 6.78 -12.98 1.19
C PHE A 22 5.84 -13.45 2.29
N THR A 23 5.87 -12.76 3.42
CA THR A 23 4.88 -12.87 4.49
C THR A 23 3.68 -11.98 4.21
N ASP A 24 2.55 -12.24 4.88
CA ASP A 24 1.35 -11.38 4.81
C ASP A 24 1.68 -9.91 5.09
N GLY A 25 2.51 -9.65 6.11
CA GLY A 25 2.91 -8.30 6.52
C GLY A 25 3.71 -7.58 5.43
N GLU A 26 4.59 -8.29 4.73
CA GLU A 26 5.35 -7.72 3.63
C GLU A 26 4.45 -7.44 2.43
N VAL A 27 3.54 -8.34 2.06
CA VAL A 27 2.56 -8.08 0.98
C VAL A 27 1.72 -6.85 1.30
N ILE A 28 1.21 -6.73 2.53
CA ILE A 28 0.43 -5.56 2.98
C ILE A 28 1.27 -4.28 2.83
N SER A 29 2.51 -4.29 3.31
CA SER A 29 3.44 -3.16 3.22
C SER A 29 3.70 -2.76 1.76
N HIS A 30 3.96 -3.73 0.89
CA HIS A 30 4.18 -3.50 -0.54
C HIS A 30 2.94 -2.92 -1.22
N CYS A 31 1.75 -3.49 -0.98
CA CYS A 31 0.49 -2.98 -1.52
C CYS A 31 0.21 -1.54 -1.08
N MET A 32 0.45 -1.20 0.19
CA MET A 32 0.31 0.19 0.68
C MET A 32 1.26 1.14 -0.04
N ARG A 33 2.49 0.71 -0.31
CA ARG A 33 3.47 1.52 -1.05
C ARG A 33 3.14 1.66 -2.53
N MET A 34 2.60 0.63 -3.17
CA MET A 34 2.10 0.71 -4.56
C MET A 34 0.92 1.69 -4.66
N LEU A 35 -0.01 1.63 -3.71
CA LEU A 35 -1.11 2.60 -3.62
C LEU A 35 -0.57 4.02 -3.40
N ALA A 36 0.45 4.21 -2.56
CA ALA A 36 1.09 5.49 -2.35
C ALA A 36 1.77 6.02 -3.62
N ALA A 37 2.46 5.15 -4.37
CA ALA A 37 3.18 5.49 -5.59
C ALA A 37 2.30 5.66 -6.84
N ALA A 38 1.02 5.29 -6.78
CA ALA A 38 0.10 5.47 -7.91
C ALA A 38 0.02 6.94 -8.35
N ALA A 39 0.13 7.17 -9.66
CA ALA A 39 0.17 8.49 -10.29
C ALA A 39 -1.13 9.27 -10.11
N ASP A 40 -2.27 8.57 -10.10
CA ASP A 40 -3.60 9.16 -9.96
C ASP A 40 -4.60 8.21 -9.27
N ASP A 41 -5.81 8.72 -9.02
CA ASP A 41 -6.90 7.98 -8.38
C ASP A 41 -7.44 6.83 -9.25
N ALA A 42 -7.28 6.89 -10.58
CA ALA A 42 -7.70 5.83 -11.50
C ALA A 42 -6.77 4.62 -11.38
N GLN A 43 -5.45 4.84 -11.46
CA GLN A 43 -4.44 3.80 -11.23
C GLN A 43 -4.55 3.22 -9.82
N ARG A 44 -4.79 4.08 -8.81
CA ARG A 44 -4.99 3.63 -7.42
C ARG A 44 -6.21 2.74 -7.27
N THR A 45 -7.29 3.02 -8.01
CA THR A 45 -8.50 2.18 -8.05
C THR A 45 -8.22 0.83 -8.72
N VAL A 46 -7.54 0.83 -9.86
CA VAL A 46 -7.15 -0.40 -10.58
C VAL A 46 -6.30 -1.31 -9.69
N LEU A 47 -5.25 -0.74 -9.08
CA LEU A 47 -4.41 -1.47 -8.14
C LEU A 47 -5.21 -2.04 -6.98
N TRP A 48 -6.08 -1.23 -6.36
CA TRP A 48 -6.90 -1.67 -5.25
C TRP A 48 -7.81 -2.85 -5.59
N VAL A 49 -8.41 -2.87 -6.79
CA VAL A 49 -9.23 -4.00 -7.25
C VAL A 49 -8.40 -5.27 -7.39
N GLY A 50 -7.14 -5.17 -7.81
CA GLY A 50 -6.21 -6.29 -7.90
C GLY A 50 -5.71 -6.81 -6.54
N VAL A 51 -5.81 -6.02 -5.47
CA VAL A 51 -5.39 -6.47 -4.12
C VAL A 51 -6.37 -7.53 -3.59
N PRO A 52 -5.89 -8.68 -3.08
CA PRO A 52 -6.75 -9.70 -2.48
C PRO A 52 -7.57 -9.18 -1.29
N ASP A 53 -8.75 -9.76 -1.06
CA ASP A 53 -9.67 -9.33 0.00
C ASP A 53 -9.02 -9.32 1.40
N TRP A 54 -8.22 -10.35 1.72
CA TRP A 54 -7.54 -10.45 3.00
C TRP A 54 -6.55 -9.29 3.21
N ALA A 55 -5.81 -8.90 2.18
CA ALA A 55 -4.86 -7.80 2.23
C ALA A 55 -5.61 -6.45 2.28
N ARG A 56 -6.67 -6.29 1.47
CA ARG A 56 -7.54 -5.10 1.50
C ARG A 56 -8.13 -4.86 2.89
N SER A 57 -8.58 -5.90 3.58
CA SER A 57 -9.11 -5.80 4.94
C SER A 57 -8.05 -5.26 5.92
N LYS A 58 -6.83 -5.77 5.86
CA LYS A 58 -5.72 -5.32 6.72
C LYS A 58 -5.25 -3.91 6.40
N ILE A 59 -5.16 -3.56 5.12
CA ILE A 59 -4.82 -2.20 4.67
C ILE A 59 -5.89 -1.21 5.16
N SER A 60 -7.17 -1.55 5.03
CA SER A 60 -8.28 -0.72 5.52
C SER A 60 -8.17 -0.49 7.02
N ALA A 61 -7.88 -1.53 7.80
CA ALA A 61 -7.69 -1.42 9.24
C ALA A 61 -6.47 -0.54 9.59
N ASN A 62 -5.37 -0.65 8.83
CA ASN A 62 -4.20 0.21 9.00
C ASN A 62 -4.55 1.67 8.69
N TYR A 63 -5.21 1.96 7.57
CA TYR A 63 -5.64 3.32 7.22
C TYR A 63 -6.67 3.90 8.20
N ALA A 64 -7.49 3.08 8.85
CA ALA A 64 -8.40 3.58 9.89
C ALA A 64 -7.68 3.85 11.22
N ARG A 65 -6.57 3.15 11.50
CA ARG A 65 -5.86 3.22 12.77
C ARG A 65 -4.78 4.29 12.80
N PHE A 66 -4.03 4.45 11.71
CA PHE A 66 -2.94 5.41 11.65
C PHE A 66 -3.47 6.81 11.37
N ASP A 67 -3.24 7.73 12.28
CA ASP A 67 -3.41 9.15 12.00
C ASP A 67 -2.07 9.66 11.47
N TYR A 68 -1.85 9.56 10.16
CA TYR A 68 -0.57 9.97 9.57
C TYR A 68 -0.25 11.47 9.77
N ASP A 69 -1.23 12.28 10.19
CA ASP A 69 -1.01 13.70 10.53
C ASP A 69 -0.60 13.91 12.00
N ARG A 70 -0.82 12.92 12.89
CA ARG A 70 -0.51 13.01 14.33
C ARG A 70 0.47 11.96 14.83
N ASP A 71 0.57 10.82 14.18
CA ASP A 71 1.44 9.72 14.56
C ASP A 71 2.87 10.02 14.09
N GLU A 72 3.82 10.12 15.04
CA GLU A 72 5.25 10.17 14.71
C GLU A 72 5.69 8.85 14.07
N PHE A 73 6.09 8.90 12.81
CA PHE A 73 6.67 7.76 12.12
C PHE A 73 8.11 7.54 12.58
N VAL A 74 8.29 6.61 13.53
CA VAL A 74 9.62 6.16 13.93
C VAL A 74 10.16 5.21 12.87
N ASN A 75 11.03 5.71 12.00
CA ASN A 75 11.74 4.90 11.01
C ASN A 75 12.92 4.15 11.66
N PHE A 76 12.79 2.84 11.88
CA PHE A 76 13.91 1.97 12.23
C PHE A 76 14.48 1.29 10.98
N GLY A 77 15.72 1.63 10.59
CA GLY A 77 16.49 0.95 9.53
C GLY A 77 16.46 1.61 8.15
N LYS A 78 17.46 1.26 7.30
CA LYS A 78 17.74 1.86 5.97
C LYS A 78 16.46 2.10 5.17
N SER A 79 16.06 3.36 5.07
CA SER A 79 14.86 3.77 4.36
C SER A 79 14.97 3.37 2.90
N ILE A 80 13.99 2.63 2.40
CA ILE A 80 13.40 3.03 1.13
C ILE A 80 12.39 4.10 1.53
N PRO A 81 12.69 5.39 1.33
CA PRO A 81 11.78 6.45 1.74
C PRO A 81 10.54 6.37 0.85
N THR A 82 9.51 5.68 1.32
CA THR A 82 8.16 6.01 0.85
C THR A 82 7.82 7.32 1.56
N ASP A 83 7.78 8.40 0.79
CA ASP A 83 7.43 9.72 1.30
C ASP A 83 6.10 9.62 2.06
N ILE A 84 6.11 10.04 3.32
CA ILE A 84 4.94 9.99 4.19
C ILE A 84 3.76 10.73 3.56
N GLU A 85 4.02 11.76 2.75
CA GLU A 85 2.99 12.51 2.03
C GLU A 85 2.30 11.66 0.96
N LEU A 86 2.99 10.70 0.35
CA LEU A 86 2.38 9.73 -0.57
C LEU A 86 1.49 8.73 0.17
N LEU A 87 1.89 8.29 1.37
CA LEU A 87 1.06 7.43 2.23
C LEU A 87 -0.20 8.17 2.70
N LYS A 88 -0.07 9.44 3.10
CA LYS A 88 -1.21 10.32 3.41
C LYS A 88 -2.12 10.53 2.21
N ALA A 89 -1.57 10.68 1.01
CA ALA A 89 -2.38 10.85 -0.20
C ALA A 89 -3.21 9.58 -0.50
N ALA A 90 -2.59 8.39 -0.37
CA ALA A 90 -3.30 7.12 -0.52
C ALA A 90 -4.38 6.92 0.55
N GLN A 91 -4.10 7.28 1.81
CA GLN A 91 -5.09 7.21 2.88
C GLN A 91 -6.26 8.18 2.65
N ARG A 92 -5.98 9.44 2.27
CA ARG A 92 -7.01 10.43 1.95
C ARG A 92 -7.90 9.97 0.81
N TRP A 93 -7.31 9.40 -0.25
CA TRP A 93 -8.06 8.77 -1.33
C TRP A 93 -8.95 7.63 -0.82
N PHE A 94 -8.40 6.74 0.01
CA PHE A 94 -9.14 5.60 0.55
C PHE A 94 -10.37 6.07 1.36
N ASN A 95 -10.20 7.06 2.23
CA ASN A 95 -11.28 7.59 3.06
C ASN A 95 -12.39 8.24 2.20
N ARG A 96 -12.04 8.99 1.13
CA ARG A 96 -13.03 9.55 0.20
C ARG A 96 -13.83 8.52 -0.58
N ARG A 97 -13.31 7.28 -0.73
CA ARG A 97 -14.00 6.19 -1.44
C ARG A 97 -15.00 5.45 -0.55
N ALA A 98 -14.90 5.60 0.77
CA ALA A 98 -15.81 4.98 1.73
C ALA A 98 -17.09 5.80 1.96
N ASP A 99 -17.09 7.06 1.51
CA ASP A 99 -18.24 7.97 1.47
C ASP A 99 -19.07 7.78 0.19
#